data_AF-A0A4R6ANA5-F1
#
_entry.id   AF-A0A4R6ANA5-F1
#
_cell.length_a   1.000
_cell.length_b   1.000
_cell.length_c   1.000
_cell.angle_alpha   90.00
_cell.angle_beta   90.00
_cell.angle_gamma   90.00
#
_symmetry.space_group_name_H-M   'P 1'
#
loop_
_entity.id
_entity.type
_entity.pdbx_description
1 polymer ?
#
loop_
_entity_poly.entity_id
_entity_poly.type
_entity_poly.pdbx_seq_one_letter_code
_entity_poly.pdbx_strand_id
1 'polypeptide(L)'
;MQRITRLVRGWAMVSCVVMAASAAAAAPYAAMVIDARSGKVLHSRNADTRLHPASLTKMMTLYVVFDAVERGEISLDSPVRVSRNAASKPPSKLYLKEGQRIQLRYLIRASAVKSANDAAAALAEAISGSESAFSTRMTRTARALGMNDTTFKNAHGLTQSGHLSTARDMTTLGRALFYHFPDYYHLFSRRSADANGKTVYNTNRKLLNAYKGADGIKTGYTRAAGFNLVASAERGNKRIIATMFGGSSGASRNARVAELLDMGFSRAPNRVAEVRPVRPNLTQIARSSPKSNAVATSVRLAVATSDRPTPRPIRVDAVIAAVTETVSEQIQDLGAAQAASTAGVTDDIVATALLPGTTPGSLPASIAVAEASGTPDTASVEIASASATTSAFATAVSPAPPPRPAVITFSSKGTSTPAPAPEPETVLVGSVSTSDGDVWGISVGTYASRYEAERILLRTALIEIDTLDSALRKVVKKQTGFSAQFSGMDQRSAALACQRLSARQQNCETMGP
;
A
#
# COMPACT_ATOMS: atom_id res chain seq x y z
N MET A 1 -82.86 2.03 -57.51
CA MET A 1 -82.36 0.64 -57.35
C MET A 1 -81.14 0.67 -56.43
N GLN A 2 -81.18 0.00 -55.27
CA GLN A 2 -80.83 -1.41 -55.00
C GLN A 2 -79.30 -1.67 -54.90
N ARG A 3 -78.87 -2.03 -53.67
CA ARG A 3 -77.84 -3.02 -53.22
C ARG A 3 -76.46 -3.10 -53.94
N ILE A 4 -75.48 -3.69 -53.23
CA ILE A 4 -74.05 -3.88 -53.65
C ILE A 4 -73.29 -2.53 -53.55
N THR A 5 -72.32 -2.29 -52.64
CA THR A 5 -71.23 -3.14 -52.11
C THR A 5 -70.98 -2.98 -50.58
N ARG A 6 -71.68 -3.73 -49.72
CA ARG A 6 -71.28 -3.90 -48.28
C ARG A 6 -70.54 -5.24 -48.08
N LEU A 7 -69.25 -5.37 -48.43
CA LEU A 7 -68.48 -6.60 -48.09
C LEU A 7 -66.92 -6.56 -48.14
N VAL A 8 -66.25 -5.40 -48.22
CA VAL A 8 -64.75 -5.35 -48.27
C VAL A 8 -64.10 -4.38 -47.27
N ARG A 9 -64.71 -4.19 -46.08
CA ARG A 9 -64.15 -3.34 -45.00
C ARG A 9 -64.17 -3.98 -43.60
N GLY A 10 -64.28 -5.32 -43.51
CA GLY A 10 -64.29 -6.07 -42.25
C GLY A 10 -62.96 -6.75 -41.86
N TRP A 11 -61.98 -6.84 -42.76
CA TRP A 11 -60.79 -7.70 -42.61
C TRP A 11 -59.44 -6.94 -42.67
N ALA A 12 -59.47 -5.62 -42.53
CA ALA A 12 -58.27 -4.76 -42.46
C ALA A 12 -57.94 -4.30 -41.02
N MET A 13 -58.52 -4.94 -40.00
CA MET A 13 -58.25 -4.66 -38.58
C MET A 13 -58.12 -5.94 -37.74
N VAL A 14 -57.56 -7.00 -38.32
CA VAL A 14 -56.81 -7.97 -37.52
C VAL A 14 -55.61 -7.20 -36.99
N SER A 15 -55.77 -6.62 -35.79
CA SER A 15 -54.75 -5.78 -35.17
C SER A 15 -53.51 -6.63 -34.95
N CYS A 16 -52.51 -6.43 -35.81
CA CYS A 16 -51.23 -7.11 -35.72
C CYS A 16 -50.44 -6.46 -34.58
N VAL A 17 -50.91 -6.71 -33.35
CA VAL A 17 -50.18 -6.46 -32.11
C VAL A 17 -49.03 -7.47 -32.09
N VAL A 18 -48.02 -7.18 -32.91
CA VAL A 18 -46.67 -7.67 -32.71
C VAL A 18 -46.24 -7.08 -31.38
N MET A 19 -46.57 -7.78 -30.29
CA MET A 19 -45.82 -7.67 -29.06
C MET A 19 -44.40 -8.10 -29.42
N ALA A 20 -43.60 -7.13 -29.82
CA ALA A 20 -42.16 -7.24 -29.91
C ALA A 20 -41.66 -7.46 -28.48
N ALA A 21 -41.78 -8.72 -28.04
CA ALA A 21 -41.29 -9.19 -26.77
C ALA A 21 -39.82 -8.82 -26.73
N SER A 22 -39.51 -7.79 -25.95
CA SER A 22 -38.19 -7.20 -25.87
C SER A 22 -37.31 -8.15 -25.07
N ALA A 23 -36.93 -9.23 -25.75
CA ALA A 23 -35.98 -10.22 -25.28
C ALA A 23 -34.78 -9.45 -24.77
N ALA A 24 -34.51 -9.56 -23.46
CA ALA A 24 -33.52 -8.75 -22.79
C ALA A 24 -32.14 -9.05 -23.40
N ALA A 25 -31.74 -8.22 -24.36
CA ALA A 25 -30.63 -8.53 -25.25
C ALA A 25 -29.37 -8.76 -24.41
N ALA A 26 -28.76 -9.94 -24.57
CA ALA A 26 -27.53 -10.25 -23.89
C ALA A 26 -26.49 -9.18 -24.26
N ALA A 27 -25.86 -8.58 -23.24
CA ALA A 27 -24.87 -7.53 -23.45
C ALA A 27 -23.84 -8.01 -24.49
N PRO A 28 -23.60 -7.26 -25.59
CA PRO A 28 -22.92 -7.81 -26.75
C PRO A 28 -21.48 -8.16 -26.40
N TYR A 29 -21.02 -9.30 -26.94
CA TYR A 29 -19.68 -9.82 -26.66
C TYR A 29 -18.62 -8.79 -27.07
N ALA A 30 -17.72 -8.49 -26.13
CA ALA A 30 -16.49 -7.76 -26.37
C ALA A 30 -15.33 -8.46 -25.66
N ALA A 31 -14.16 -8.50 -26.29
CA ALA A 31 -12.96 -9.10 -25.72
C ALA A 31 -11.67 -8.46 -26.21
N MET A 32 -10.64 -8.54 -25.37
CA MET A 32 -9.27 -8.16 -25.70
C MET A 32 -8.28 -9.07 -24.97
N VAL A 33 -7.16 -9.40 -25.62
CA VAL A 33 -6.05 -10.14 -25.04
C VAL A 33 -4.75 -9.42 -25.34
N ILE A 34 -3.90 -9.25 -24.32
CA ILE A 34 -2.55 -8.66 -24.46
C ILE A 34 -1.47 -9.58 -23.89
N ASP A 35 -0.26 -9.44 -24.43
CA ASP A 35 0.96 -9.71 -23.68
C ASP A 35 1.16 -8.57 -22.67
N ALA A 36 1.11 -8.86 -21.38
CA ALA A 36 1.21 -7.83 -20.34
C ALA A 36 2.57 -7.14 -20.34
N ARG A 37 3.65 -7.84 -20.75
CA ARG A 37 5.04 -7.36 -20.68
C ARG A 37 5.27 -6.21 -21.67
N SER A 38 4.91 -6.43 -22.93
CA SER A 38 5.05 -5.46 -24.02
C SER A 38 3.83 -4.55 -24.17
N GLY A 39 2.66 -4.95 -23.66
CA GLY A 39 1.38 -4.29 -23.93
C GLY A 39 0.79 -4.63 -25.31
N LYS A 40 1.46 -5.48 -26.11
CA LYS A 40 1.03 -5.83 -27.47
C LYS A 40 -0.31 -6.57 -27.45
N VAL A 41 -1.23 -6.11 -28.32
CA VAL A 41 -2.52 -6.76 -28.55
C VAL A 41 -2.32 -8.06 -29.32
N LEU A 42 -2.87 -9.15 -28.79
CA LEU A 42 -2.83 -10.51 -29.37
C LEU A 42 -4.18 -10.92 -29.96
N HIS A 43 -5.27 -10.34 -29.44
CA HIS A 43 -6.63 -10.44 -29.97
C HIS A 43 -7.48 -9.25 -29.51
N SER A 44 -8.42 -8.84 -30.35
CA SER A 44 -9.46 -7.86 -30.04
C SER A 44 -10.71 -8.16 -30.85
N ARG A 45 -11.89 -8.14 -30.21
CA ARG A 45 -13.20 -8.17 -30.87
C ARG A 45 -14.14 -7.23 -30.13
N ASN A 46 -14.71 -6.26 -30.82
CA ASN A 46 -15.58 -5.23 -30.24
C ASN A 46 -14.92 -4.52 -29.02
N ALA A 47 -13.58 -4.41 -29.03
CA ALA A 47 -12.82 -4.09 -27.82
C ALA A 47 -13.15 -2.71 -27.23
N ASP A 48 -13.62 -1.80 -28.07
CA ASP A 48 -13.94 -0.40 -27.79
C ASP A 48 -15.46 -0.15 -27.63
N THR A 49 -16.29 -1.20 -27.72
CA THR A 49 -17.72 -1.07 -27.48
C THR A 49 -17.98 -0.70 -26.01
N ARG A 50 -18.72 0.40 -25.79
CA ARG A 50 -19.00 0.95 -24.46
C ARG A 50 -20.12 0.15 -23.79
N LEU A 51 -19.77 -0.60 -22.75
CA LEU A 51 -20.62 -1.57 -22.06
C LEU A 51 -20.63 -1.34 -20.56
N HIS A 52 -21.65 -1.86 -19.86
CA HIS A 52 -21.67 -1.81 -18.40
C HIS A 52 -20.56 -2.73 -17.83
N PRO A 53 -19.56 -2.20 -17.08
CA PRO A 53 -18.47 -3.00 -16.52
C PRO A 53 -18.93 -3.92 -15.36
N ALA A 54 -20.12 -3.68 -14.79
CA ALA A 54 -20.53 -4.27 -13.52
C ALA A 54 -19.40 -4.16 -12.46
N SER A 55 -19.24 -5.18 -11.61
CA SER A 55 -18.18 -5.22 -10.59
C SER A 55 -16.73 -5.24 -11.10
N LEU A 56 -16.45 -5.21 -12.42
CA LEU A 56 -15.10 -4.86 -12.90
C LEU A 56 -14.70 -3.45 -12.44
N THR A 57 -15.68 -2.55 -12.27
CA THR A 57 -15.53 -1.23 -11.64
C THR A 57 -14.68 -1.23 -10.37
N LYS A 58 -14.76 -2.30 -9.56
CA LYS A 58 -14.00 -2.39 -8.30
C LYS A 58 -12.47 -2.46 -8.52
N MET A 59 -11.99 -2.79 -9.72
CA MET A 59 -10.59 -2.64 -10.10
C MET A 59 -10.14 -1.18 -10.00
N MET A 60 -10.95 -0.22 -10.47
CA MET A 60 -10.63 1.21 -10.39
C MET A 60 -10.78 1.70 -8.94
N THR A 61 -11.80 1.24 -8.23
CA THR A 61 -11.97 1.55 -6.80
C THR A 61 -10.75 1.13 -6.00
N LEU A 62 -10.22 -0.08 -6.23
CA LEU A 62 -9.02 -0.57 -5.59
C LEU A 62 -7.75 0.16 -6.07
N TYR A 63 -7.62 0.46 -7.37
CA TYR A 63 -6.53 1.27 -7.91
C TYR A 63 -6.41 2.63 -7.19
N VAL A 64 -7.54 3.33 -7.03
CA VAL A 64 -7.59 4.62 -6.30
C VAL A 64 -7.33 4.45 -4.80
N VAL A 65 -7.77 3.34 -4.20
CA VAL A 65 -7.50 3.04 -2.78
C VAL A 65 -6.02 2.76 -2.53
N PHE A 66 -5.36 1.96 -3.38
CA PHE A 66 -3.94 1.64 -3.23
C PHE A 66 -3.07 2.90 -3.41
N ASP A 67 -3.39 3.74 -4.39
CA ASP A 67 -2.72 5.03 -4.58
C ASP A 67 -2.89 5.97 -3.38
N ALA A 68 -4.09 6.04 -2.80
CA ALA A 68 -4.36 6.83 -1.60
C ALA A 68 -3.60 6.31 -0.37
N VAL A 69 -3.44 4.99 -0.23
CA VAL A 69 -2.67 4.38 0.88
C VAL A 69 -1.18 4.66 0.74
N GLU A 70 -0.60 4.46 -0.45
CA GLU A 70 0.83 4.71 -0.69
C GLU A 70 1.22 6.19 -0.58
N ARG A 71 0.28 7.10 -0.85
CA ARG A 71 0.47 8.55 -0.64
C ARG A 71 0.22 9.00 0.80
N GLY A 72 -0.15 8.10 1.71
CA GLY A 72 -0.47 8.43 3.10
C GLY A 72 -1.76 9.23 3.28
N GLU A 73 -2.68 9.24 2.31
CA GLU A 73 -4.00 9.88 2.47
C GLU A 73 -4.86 9.13 3.51
N ILE A 74 -4.65 7.82 3.64
CA ILE A 74 -5.32 6.94 4.61
C ILE A 74 -4.46 5.68 4.86
N SER A 75 -4.44 5.13 6.07
CA SER A 75 -3.70 3.89 6.36
C SER A 75 -4.56 2.63 6.23
N LEU A 76 -3.93 1.46 6.01
CA LEU A 76 -4.60 0.16 6.00
C LEU A 76 -5.32 -0.17 7.33
N ASP A 77 -4.88 0.46 8.41
CA ASP A 77 -5.36 0.31 9.78
C ASP A 77 -6.49 1.29 10.14
N SER A 78 -6.69 2.32 9.31
CA SER A 78 -7.62 3.43 9.58
C SER A 78 -9.06 2.93 9.76
N PRO A 79 -9.74 3.28 10.87
CA PRO A 79 -11.07 2.76 11.20
C PRO A 79 -12.19 3.53 10.47
N VAL A 80 -12.52 3.08 9.26
CA VAL A 80 -13.60 3.63 8.43
C VAL A 80 -14.94 3.45 9.12
N ARG A 81 -15.72 4.52 9.25
CA ARG A 81 -17.12 4.49 9.71
C ARG A 81 -18.04 4.23 8.51
N VAL A 82 -18.84 3.17 8.60
CA VAL A 82 -19.81 2.79 7.56
C VAL A 82 -21.02 3.72 7.59
N SER A 83 -21.38 4.32 6.45
CA SER A 83 -22.57 5.17 6.31
C SER A 83 -23.86 4.37 6.07
N ARG A 84 -25.00 5.07 6.10
CA ARG A 84 -26.30 4.53 5.64
C ARG A 84 -26.25 4.09 4.18
N ASN A 85 -25.61 4.88 3.30
CA ASN A 85 -25.47 4.58 1.88
C ASN A 85 -24.58 3.34 1.63
N ALA A 86 -23.50 3.18 2.41
CA ALA A 86 -22.68 1.98 2.32
C ALA A 86 -23.43 0.73 2.83
N ALA A 87 -24.11 0.81 3.98
CA ALA A 87 -24.87 -0.32 4.52
C ALA A 87 -26.07 -0.74 3.64
N SER A 88 -26.74 0.23 2.99
CA SER A 88 -27.95 -0.01 2.19
C SER A 88 -27.70 -0.69 0.84
N LYS A 89 -26.46 -0.70 0.32
CA LYS A 89 -26.14 -1.29 -0.98
C LYS A 89 -26.64 -2.75 -1.10
N PRO A 90 -27.15 -3.19 -2.27
CA PRO A 90 -27.58 -4.58 -2.46
C PRO A 90 -26.38 -5.56 -2.51
N PRO A 91 -26.60 -6.88 -2.34
CA PRO A 91 -25.56 -7.91 -2.47
C PRO A 91 -24.92 -7.98 -3.88
N SER A 92 -23.75 -8.58 -4.09
CA SER A 92 -22.82 -9.16 -3.10
C SER A 92 -22.33 -8.11 -2.11
N LYS A 93 -22.38 -8.43 -0.81
CA LYS A 93 -22.00 -7.50 0.27
C LYS A 93 -21.50 -8.23 1.52
N LEU A 94 -20.79 -7.56 2.42
CA LEU A 94 -20.37 -8.10 3.72
C LEU A 94 -21.52 -8.18 4.73
N TYR A 95 -22.54 -7.33 4.54
CA TYR A 95 -23.61 -6.99 5.49
C TYR A 95 -23.08 -6.10 6.63
N LEU A 96 -22.34 -5.05 6.27
CA LEU A 96 -21.93 -4.00 7.19
C LEU A 96 -23.15 -3.23 7.74
N LYS A 97 -23.08 -2.81 9.00
CA LYS A 97 -24.12 -2.00 9.66
C LYS A 97 -23.78 -0.51 9.59
N GLU A 98 -24.78 0.37 9.54
CA GLU A 98 -24.58 1.81 9.68
C GLU A 98 -23.91 2.13 11.02
N GLY A 99 -22.97 3.09 11.02
CA GLY A 99 -22.21 3.49 12.21
C GLY A 99 -21.08 2.54 12.61
N GLN A 100 -21.07 1.30 12.12
CA GLN A 100 -19.99 0.33 12.36
C GLN A 100 -18.63 0.92 11.96
N ARG A 101 -17.58 0.65 12.75
CA ARG A 101 -16.19 0.94 12.36
C ARG A 101 -15.47 -0.34 11.96
N ILE A 102 -14.65 -0.26 10.91
CA ILE A 102 -13.90 -1.40 10.35
C ILE A 102 -12.60 -0.89 9.70
N GLN A 103 -11.50 -1.62 9.87
CA GLN A 103 -10.19 -1.23 9.33
C GLN A 103 -10.17 -1.32 7.80
N LEU A 104 -9.55 -0.34 7.13
CA LEU A 104 -9.50 -0.22 5.67
C LEU A 104 -9.10 -1.53 4.96
N ARG A 105 -8.11 -2.25 5.49
CA ARG A 105 -7.66 -3.55 4.96
C ARG A 105 -8.76 -4.60 4.78
N TYR A 106 -9.76 -4.64 5.66
CA TYR A 106 -10.85 -5.61 5.57
C TYR A 106 -11.87 -5.22 4.49
N LEU A 107 -12.10 -3.91 4.32
CA LEU A 107 -12.91 -3.39 3.21
C LEU A 107 -12.22 -3.65 1.85
N ILE A 108 -10.91 -3.43 1.77
CA ILE A 108 -10.07 -3.77 0.61
C ILE A 108 -10.21 -5.25 0.25
N ARG A 109 -9.95 -6.16 1.21
CA ARG A 109 -10.08 -7.62 1.01
C ARG A 109 -11.48 -8.01 0.55
N ALA A 110 -12.53 -7.46 1.16
CA ALA A 110 -13.91 -7.75 0.77
C ALA A 110 -14.30 -7.22 -0.62
N SER A 111 -13.80 -6.04 -1.00
CA SER A 111 -14.01 -5.45 -2.32
C SER A 111 -13.30 -6.26 -3.42
N ALA A 112 -12.05 -6.67 -3.19
CA ALA A 112 -11.28 -7.50 -4.13
C ALA A 112 -11.87 -8.93 -4.24
N VAL A 113 -11.95 -9.64 -3.11
CA VAL A 113 -12.23 -11.08 -3.05
C VAL A 113 -13.73 -11.36 -3.17
N LYS A 114 -14.55 -10.83 -2.25
CA LYS A 114 -16.02 -11.06 -2.24
C LYS A 114 -16.77 -10.23 -3.28
N SER A 115 -16.13 -9.24 -3.88
CA SER A 115 -16.79 -8.24 -4.74
C SER A 115 -17.84 -7.41 -4.00
N ALA A 116 -17.63 -7.15 -2.71
CA ALA A 116 -18.63 -6.56 -1.80
C ALA A 116 -18.96 -5.09 -2.14
N ASN A 117 -20.25 -4.79 -2.34
CA ASN A 117 -20.76 -3.48 -2.73
C ASN A 117 -20.77 -2.47 -1.58
N ASP A 118 -21.13 -2.91 -0.37
CA ASP A 118 -21.08 -2.10 0.85
C ASP A 118 -19.66 -1.67 1.18
N ALA A 119 -18.70 -2.61 1.09
CA ALA A 119 -17.30 -2.31 1.29
C ALA A 119 -16.73 -1.32 0.25
N ALA A 120 -17.10 -1.46 -1.03
CA ALA A 120 -16.66 -0.55 -2.07
C ALA A 120 -17.22 0.88 -1.90
N ALA A 121 -18.46 1.02 -1.43
CA ALA A 121 -19.04 2.32 -1.09
C ALA A 121 -18.37 2.95 0.15
N ALA A 122 -18.12 2.17 1.21
CA ALA A 122 -17.41 2.64 2.40
C ALA A 122 -15.97 3.10 2.10
N LEU A 123 -15.25 2.40 1.21
CA LEU A 123 -13.92 2.82 0.72
C LEU A 123 -13.99 4.18 -0.01
N ALA A 124 -15.00 4.36 -0.85
CA ALA A 124 -15.19 5.57 -1.63
C ALA A 124 -15.52 6.79 -0.76
N GLU A 125 -16.41 6.62 0.21
CA GLU A 125 -16.79 7.64 1.19
C GLU A 125 -15.61 8.01 2.09
N ALA A 126 -14.78 7.04 2.51
CA ALA A 126 -13.60 7.30 3.33
C ALA A 126 -12.52 8.13 2.61
N ILE A 127 -12.36 7.97 1.29
CA ILE A 127 -11.26 8.56 0.50
C ILE A 127 -11.67 9.86 -0.22
N SER A 128 -12.97 10.14 -0.36
CA SER A 128 -13.44 11.35 -1.05
C SER A 128 -14.71 11.98 -0.45
N GLY A 129 -15.06 11.63 0.79
CA GLY A 129 -16.22 12.16 1.53
C GLY A 129 -17.58 11.69 1.02
N SER A 130 -17.69 11.33 -0.26
CA SER A 130 -18.90 10.78 -0.88
C SER A 130 -18.56 9.86 -2.06
N GLU A 131 -19.43 8.89 -2.34
CA GLU A 131 -19.32 8.03 -3.51
C GLU A 131 -19.39 8.82 -4.84
N SER A 132 -20.11 9.95 -4.87
CA SER A 132 -20.18 10.82 -6.06
C SER A 132 -18.84 11.47 -6.37
N ALA A 133 -18.21 12.11 -5.38
CA ALA A 133 -16.87 12.70 -5.52
C ALA A 133 -15.82 11.63 -5.86
N PHE A 134 -15.92 10.44 -5.25
CA PHE A 134 -15.06 9.32 -5.59
C PHE A 134 -15.25 8.86 -7.05
N SER A 135 -16.48 8.75 -7.56
CA SER A 135 -16.75 8.38 -8.96
C SER A 135 -16.16 9.40 -9.96
N THR A 136 -16.08 10.67 -9.57
CA THR A 136 -15.36 11.71 -10.30
C THR A 136 -13.84 11.48 -10.26
N ARG A 137 -13.25 11.20 -9.09
CA ARG A 137 -11.83 10.81 -8.94
C ARG A 137 -11.49 9.58 -9.78
N MET A 138 -12.33 8.55 -9.76
CA MET A 138 -12.21 7.34 -10.60
C MET A 138 -12.22 7.66 -12.09
N THR A 139 -13.12 8.53 -12.55
CA THR A 139 -13.24 8.88 -13.98
C THR A 139 -12.06 9.73 -14.46
N ARG A 140 -11.55 10.66 -13.64
CA ARG A 140 -10.30 11.36 -13.96
C ARG A 140 -9.07 10.43 -13.94
N THR A 141 -9.02 9.49 -13.01
CA THR A 141 -7.97 8.45 -12.94
C THR A 141 -8.01 7.55 -14.18
N ALA A 142 -9.20 7.22 -14.70
CA ALA A 142 -9.36 6.50 -15.97
C ALA A 142 -8.71 7.27 -17.13
N ARG A 143 -9.05 8.56 -17.32
CA ARG A 143 -8.43 9.39 -18.37
C ARG A 143 -6.91 9.48 -18.24
N ALA A 144 -6.39 9.63 -17.02
CA ALA A 144 -4.95 9.65 -16.78
C ALA A 144 -4.24 8.31 -17.02
N LEU A 145 -4.99 7.21 -17.16
CA LEU A 145 -4.51 5.89 -17.60
C LEU A 145 -4.77 5.62 -19.09
N GLY A 146 -5.22 6.62 -19.86
CA GLY A 146 -5.60 6.47 -21.27
C GLY A 146 -6.92 5.72 -21.50
N MET A 147 -7.69 5.45 -20.44
CA MET A 147 -9.01 4.81 -20.53
C MET A 147 -10.05 5.88 -20.96
N ASN A 148 -10.12 6.16 -22.25
CA ASN A 148 -10.83 7.32 -22.79
C ASN A 148 -12.35 7.13 -22.94
N ASP A 149 -12.82 5.88 -23.04
CA ASP A 149 -14.24 5.58 -23.23
C ASP A 149 -14.99 5.25 -21.93
N THR A 150 -14.25 5.02 -20.85
CA THR A 150 -14.79 4.72 -19.53
C THR A 150 -15.46 5.93 -18.87
N THR A 151 -16.49 5.70 -18.07
CA THR A 151 -17.12 6.68 -17.16
C THR A 151 -17.69 5.92 -15.96
N PHE A 152 -17.27 6.29 -14.76
CA PHE A 152 -17.76 5.71 -13.52
C PHE A 152 -18.78 6.64 -12.87
N LYS A 153 -19.88 6.07 -12.33
CA LYS A 153 -20.95 6.80 -11.62
C LYS A 153 -21.12 6.34 -10.16
N ASN A 154 -20.47 5.24 -9.78
CA ASN A 154 -20.48 4.66 -8.45
C ASN A 154 -19.24 3.77 -8.23
N ALA A 155 -18.89 3.44 -6.98
CA ALA A 155 -17.65 2.72 -6.64
C ALA A 155 -17.79 1.19 -6.72
N HIS A 156 -19.02 0.68 -6.69
CA HIS A 156 -19.29 -0.76 -6.69
C HIS A 156 -19.53 -1.38 -8.09
N GLY A 157 -19.89 -0.58 -9.09
CA GLY A 157 -20.29 -1.08 -10.41
C GLY A 157 -21.67 -1.74 -10.42
N LEU A 158 -22.67 -1.06 -9.85
CA LEU A 158 -24.08 -1.36 -10.12
C LEU A 158 -24.52 -0.62 -11.38
N THR A 159 -25.45 -1.20 -12.14
CA THR A 159 -25.94 -0.62 -13.39
C THR A 159 -26.57 0.75 -13.14
N GLN A 160 -26.11 1.76 -13.88
CA GLN A 160 -26.55 3.14 -13.81
C GLN A 160 -26.32 3.80 -15.17
N SER A 161 -27.18 4.75 -15.57
CA SER A 161 -27.02 5.44 -16.86
C SER A 161 -25.67 6.16 -16.95
N GLY A 162 -24.98 6.01 -18.08
CA GLY A 162 -23.64 6.54 -18.29
C GLY A 162 -22.52 5.89 -17.45
N HIS A 163 -22.78 4.78 -16.73
CA HIS A 163 -21.73 3.98 -16.10
C HIS A 163 -21.24 2.90 -17.07
N LEU A 164 -20.26 3.25 -17.90
CA LEU A 164 -19.80 2.46 -19.04
C LEU A 164 -18.26 2.33 -19.06
N SER A 165 -17.76 1.31 -19.73
CA SER A 165 -16.33 1.06 -19.97
C SER A 165 -16.18 0.14 -21.19
N THR A 166 -14.96 -0.10 -21.64
CA THR A 166 -14.66 -0.95 -22.81
C THR A 166 -13.82 -2.15 -22.39
N ALA A 167 -13.73 -3.17 -23.25
CA ALA A 167 -12.82 -4.29 -23.01
C ALA A 167 -11.35 -3.83 -23.10
N ARG A 168 -11.03 -2.80 -23.90
CA ARG A 168 -9.72 -2.14 -23.93
C ARG A 168 -9.39 -1.49 -22.60
N ASP A 169 -10.24 -0.58 -22.13
CA ASP A 169 -10.00 0.19 -20.91
C ASP A 169 -9.84 -0.72 -19.68
N MET A 170 -10.66 -1.77 -19.56
CA MET A 170 -10.53 -2.75 -18.47
C MET A 170 -9.28 -3.63 -18.58
N THR A 171 -8.76 -3.87 -19.78
CA THR A 171 -7.47 -4.54 -19.99
C THR A 171 -6.31 -3.62 -19.59
N THR A 172 -6.35 -2.35 -19.99
CA THR A 172 -5.39 -1.31 -19.57
C THR A 172 -5.35 -1.17 -18.06
N LEU A 173 -6.52 -1.13 -17.41
CA LEU A 173 -6.63 -1.08 -15.95
C LEU A 173 -6.10 -2.35 -15.26
N GLY A 174 -6.33 -3.52 -15.84
CA GLY A 174 -5.77 -4.78 -15.35
C GLY A 174 -4.24 -4.81 -15.40
N ARG A 175 -3.66 -4.29 -16.49
CA ARG A 175 -2.22 -4.11 -16.67
C ARG A 175 -1.65 -3.09 -15.67
N ALA A 176 -2.32 -1.96 -15.50
CA ALA A 176 -1.92 -0.91 -14.57
C ALA A 176 -1.96 -1.39 -13.11
N LEU A 177 -2.98 -2.17 -12.71
CA LEU A 177 -3.03 -2.78 -11.37
C LEU A 177 -1.86 -3.72 -11.09
N PHE A 178 -1.42 -4.50 -12.08
CA PHE A 178 -0.27 -5.40 -11.93
C PHE A 178 1.04 -4.62 -11.74
N TYR A 179 1.31 -3.64 -12.61
CA TYR A 179 2.59 -2.92 -12.60
C TYR A 179 2.69 -1.81 -11.56
N HIS A 180 1.59 -1.13 -11.22
CA HIS A 180 1.64 0.03 -10.32
C HIS A 180 1.50 -0.35 -8.84
N PHE A 181 0.96 -1.55 -8.54
CA PHE A 181 0.57 -2.01 -7.20
C PHE A 181 0.92 -3.50 -6.95
N PRO A 182 2.15 -3.96 -7.20
CA PRO A 182 2.52 -5.38 -7.05
C PRO A 182 2.22 -5.93 -5.65
N ASP A 183 2.53 -5.15 -4.60
CA ASP A 183 2.30 -5.50 -3.19
C ASP A 183 0.82 -5.78 -2.87
N TYR A 184 -0.10 -5.13 -3.58
CA TYR A 184 -1.55 -5.32 -3.42
C TYR A 184 -2.14 -6.33 -4.42
N TYR A 185 -1.47 -6.57 -5.55
CA TYR A 185 -1.99 -7.42 -6.64
C TYR A 185 -2.31 -8.85 -6.17
N HIS A 186 -1.53 -9.37 -5.23
CA HIS A 186 -1.74 -10.69 -4.62
C HIS A 186 -3.15 -10.88 -4.03
N LEU A 187 -3.89 -9.80 -3.70
CA LEU A 187 -5.27 -9.87 -3.23
C LEU A 187 -6.22 -10.48 -4.27
N PHE A 188 -5.91 -10.36 -5.57
CA PHE A 188 -6.72 -10.94 -6.65
C PHE A 188 -6.47 -12.44 -6.85
N SER A 189 -5.30 -12.96 -6.46
CA SER A 189 -4.92 -14.38 -6.58
C SER A 189 -5.36 -15.24 -5.39
N ARG A 190 -5.60 -14.61 -4.23
CA ARG A 190 -6.14 -15.28 -3.02
C ARG A 190 -7.45 -15.99 -3.32
N ARG A 191 -7.59 -17.26 -2.92
CA ARG A 191 -8.85 -18.05 -3.07
C ARG A 191 -9.88 -17.67 -2.01
N SER A 192 -9.43 -17.24 -0.83
CA SER A 192 -10.20 -16.65 0.25
C SER A 192 -9.39 -15.58 0.99
N ALA A 193 -10.05 -14.76 1.81
CA ALA A 193 -9.41 -13.83 2.73
C ALA A 193 -10.30 -13.61 3.97
N ASP A 194 -9.71 -13.23 5.10
CA ASP A 194 -10.48 -12.69 6.22
C ASP A 194 -10.88 -11.23 5.95
N ALA A 195 -12.16 -10.94 6.16
CA ALA A 195 -12.75 -9.61 6.16
C ALA A 195 -13.38 -9.27 7.53
N ASN A 196 -12.54 -9.15 8.56
CA ASN A 196 -12.88 -8.76 9.94
C ASN A 196 -13.63 -9.88 10.71
N GLY A 197 -12.96 -11.02 10.90
CA GLY A 197 -13.51 -12.20 11.58
C GLY A 197 -14.51 -12.97 10.71
N LYS A 198 -14.41 -12.85 9.38
CA LYS A 198 -15.35 -13.40 8.41
C LYS A 198 -14.60 -13.81 7.15
N THR A 199 -14.40 -15.12 7.00
CA THR A 199 -13.83 -15.71 5.77
C THR A 199 -14.73 -15.38 4.57
N VAL A 200 -14.15 -14.77 3.55
CA VAL A 200 -14.82 -14.51 2.27
C VAL A 200 -14.07 -15.17 1.11
N TYR A 201 -14.83 -15.72 0.17
CA TYR A 201 -14.30 -16.48 -0.96
C TYR A 201 -14.21 -15.65 -2.24
N ASN A 202 -13.16 -15.87 -3.04
CA ASN A 202 -12.94 -15.11 -4.26
C ASN A 202 -14.02 -15.42 -5.31
N THR A 203 -14.61 -14.37 -5.85
CA THR A 203 -15.57 -14.46 -6.97
C THR A 203 -14.98 -15.11 -8.23
N ASN A 204 -13.66 -15.07 -8.42
CA ASN A 204 -12.94 -15.73 -9.51
C ASN A 204 -12.41 -17.15 -9.18
N ARG A 205 -12.68 -17.69 -7.97
CA ARG A 205 -11.99 -18.92 -7.47
C ARG A 205 -12.09 -20.14 -8.40
N LYS A 206 -13.17 -20.27 -9.18
CA LYS A 206 -13.30 -21.36 -10.16
C LYS A 206 -12.24 -21.31 -11.26
N LEU A 207 -11.87 -20.12 -11.76
CA LEU A 207 -10.80 -19.99 -12.76
C LEU A 207 -9.43 -20.12 -12.09
N LEU A 208 -9.23 -19.48 -10.93
CA LEU A 208 -7.97 -19.54 -10.17
C LEU A 208 -7.59 -20.97 -9.74
N ASN A 209 -8.55 -21.88 -9.61
CA ASN A 209 -8.27 -23.28 -9.27
C ASN A 209 -8.13 -24.18 -10.52
N ALA A 210 -8.83 -23.88 -11.62
CA ALA A 210 -8.85 -24.73 -12.81
C ALA A 210 -7.78 -24.39 -13.87
N TYR A 211 -7.28 -23.16 -13.91
CA TYR A 211 -6.42 -22.69 -14.99
C TYR A 211 -4.97 -22.48 -14.53
N LYS A 212 -4.05 -23.31 -15.04
CA LYS A 212 -2.61 -23.25 -14.69
C LYS A 212 -2.03 -21.86 -14.97
N GLY A 213 -1.55 -21.22 -13.91
CA GLY A 213 -0.95 -19.88 -13.94
C GLY A 213 -1.90 -18.73 -13.61
N ALA A 214 -3.21 -18.96 -13.43
CA ALA A 214 -4.17 -17.88 -13.18
C ALA A 214 -4.00 -17.26 -11.79
N ASP A 215 -3.84 -15.93 -11.76
CA ASP A 215 -3.59 -15.15 -10.54
C ASP A 215 -4.47 -13.89 -10.43
N GLY A 216 -5.32 -13.59 -11.41
CA GLY A 216 -6.20 -12.44 -11.34
C GLY A 216 -7.33 -12.45 -12.36
N ILE A 217 -8.09 -11.37 -12.50
CA ILE A 217 -8.12 -10.17 -11.64
C ILE A 217 -9.50 -10.03 -11.01
N LYS A 218 -10.55 -9.82 -11.81
CA LYS A 218 -11.88 -9.50 -11.27
C LYS A 218 -13.02 -9.95 -12.17
N THR A 219 -14.03 -10.60 -11.59
CA THR A 219 -15.32 -10.87 -12.25
C THR A 219 -16.31 -9.71 -12.09
N GLY A 220 -17.16 -9.49 -13.10
CA GLY A 220 -18.36 -8.66 -13.03
C GLY A 220 -19.62 -9.45 -13.42
N TYR A 221 -20.78 -9.05 -12.89
CA TYR A 221 -22.11 -9.45 -13.37
C TYR A 221 -23.18 -8.44 -12.94
N THR A 222 -24.06 -8.07 -13.87
CA THR A 222 -25.44 -7.59 -13.63
C THR A 222 -26.30 -8.05 -14.81
N ARG A 223 -27.64 -8.00 -14.68
CA ARG A 223 -28.56 -8.38 -15.80
C ARG A 223 -28.23 -7.65 -17.11
N ALA A 224 -27.96 -6.34 -17.04
CA ALA A 224 -27.65 -5.51 -18.20
C ALA A 224 -26.17 -5.56 -18.66
N ALA A 225 -25.29 -6.28 -17.95
CA ALA A 225 -23.87 -6.36 -18.26
C ALA A 225 -23.43 -7.74 -18.79
N GLY A 226 -24.24 -8.79 -18.56
CA GLY A 226 -23.81 -10.18 -18.75
C GLY A 226 -22.74 -10.60 -17.72
N PHE A 227 -22.13 -11.76 -17.93
CA PHE A 227 -21.02 -12.25 -17.13
C PHE A 227 -19.68 -11.76 -17.71
N ASN A 228 -18.96 -10.94 -16.96
CA ASN A 228 -17.73 -10.26 -17.38
C ASN A 228 -16.54 -10.69 -16.53
N LEU A 229 -15.31 -10.59 -17.05
CA LEU A 229 -14.07 -10.90 -16.33
C LEU A 229 -12.86 -10.24 -17.00
N VAL A 230 -12.00 -9.62 -16.20
CA VAL A 230 -10.59 -9.39 -16.55
C VAL A 230 -9.79 -10.46 -15.82
N ALA A 231 -9.14 -11.35 -16.58
CA ALA A 231 -8.27 -12.40 -16.05
C ALA A 231 -6.80 -12.10 -16.34
N SER A 232 -5.92 -12.61 -15.48
CA SER A 232 -4.48 -12.68 -15.72
C SER A 232 -3.96 -14.08 -15.44
N ALA A 233 -2.94 -14.49 -16.19
CA ALA A 233 -2.17 -15.70 -15.92
C ALA A 233 -0.71 -15.54 -16.34
N GLU A 234 0.18 -16.26 -15.66
CA GLU A 234 1.60 -16.35 -15.95
C GLU A 234 2.06 -17.80 -16.16
N ARG A 235 2.90 -18.03 -17.18
CA ARG A 235 3.49 -19.35 -17.50
C ARG A 235 4.90 -19.13 -18.04
N GLY A 236 5.91 -19.64 -17.32
CA GLY A 236 7.31 -19.31 -17.61
C GLY A 236 7.51 -17.80 -17.56
N ASN A 237 8.19 -17.23 -18.56
CA ASN A 237 8.39 -15.78 -18.67
C ASN A 237 7.25 -15.03 -19.38
N LYS A 238 6.11 -15.67 -19.68
CA LYS A 238 4.97 -15.05 -20.38
C LYS A 238 3.87 -14.70 -19.39
N ARG A 239 3.35 -13.48 -19.46
CA ARG A 239 2.17 -13.04 -18.70
C ARG A 239 1.10 -12.49 -19.64
N ILE A 240 -0.09 -13.06 -19.57
CA ILE A 240 -1.24 -12.72 -20.43
C ILE A 240 -2.32 -12.06 -19.58
N ILE A 241 -2.96 -11.04 -20.13
CA ILE A 241 -4.20 -10.47 -19.58
C ILE A 241 -5.28 -10.59 -20.64
N ALA A 242 -6.42 -11.18 -20.27
CA ALA A 242 -7.57 -11.40 -21.14
C ALA A 242 -8.83 -10.83 -20.50
N THR A 243 -9.52 -9.95 -21.23
CA THR A 243 -10.79 -9.33 -20.82
C THR A 243 -11.93 -9.86 -21.68
N MET A 244 -13.05 -10.17 -21.05
CA MET A 244 -14.31 -10.57 -21.69
C MET A 244 -15.50 -9.84 -21.06
N PHE A 245 -16.40 -9.36 -21.91
CA PHE A 245 -17.74 -8.87 -21.58
C PHE A 245 -18.80 -9.76 -22.27
N GLY A 246 -20.03 -9.76 -21.75
CA GLY A 246 -21.19 -10.33 -22.45
C GLY A 246 -21.32 -11.85 -22.38
N GLY A 247 -20.73 -12.51 -21.36
CA GLY A 247 -20.93 -13.94 -21.14
C GLY A 247 -22.36 -14.28 -20.76
N SER A 248 -22.89 -15.40 -21.27
CA SER A 248 -24.26 -15.87 -21.00
C SER A 248 -24.42 -16.52 -19.62
N SER A 249 -23.37 -17.18 -19.11
CA SER A 249 -23.35 -17.79 -17.79
C SER A 249 -21.97 -17.67 -17.14
N GLY A 250 -21.90 -17.88 -15.82
CA GLY A 250 -20.62 -17.93 -15.12
C GLY A 250 -19.69 -19.06 -15.60
N ALA A 251 -20.22 -20.09 -16.25
CA ALA A 251 -19.45 -21.20 -16.82
C ALA A 251 -18.97 -20.89 -18.24
N SER A 252 -19.84 -20.41 -19.14
CA SER A 252 -19.46 -20.05 -20.52
C SER A 252 -18.43 -18.92 -20.53
N ARG A 253 -18.57 -17.94 -19.62
CA ARG A 253 -17.58 -16.91 -19.36
C ARG A 253 -16.22 -17.46 -18.92
N ASN A 254 -16.20 -18.48 -18.05
CA ASN A 254 -14.95 -19.09 -17.57
C ASN A 254 -14.25 -19.88 -18.69
N ALA A 255 -14.98 -20.70 -19.45
CA ALA A 255 -14.44 -21.45 -20.58
C ALA A 255 -13.86 -20.51 -21.65
N ARG A 256 -14.65 -19.50 -22.06
CA ARG A 256 -14.22 -18.55 -23.08
C ARG A 256 -13.03 -17.70 -22.66
N VAL A 257 -12.87 -17.40 -21.37
CA VAL A 257 -11.66 -16.71 -20.86
C VAL A 257 -10.44 -17.64 -20.83
N ALA A 258 -10.61 -18.94 -20.56
CA ALA A 258 -9.51 -19.91 -20.70
C ALA A 258 -9.02 -19.99 -22.16
N GLU A 259 -9.93 -20.12 -23.12
CA GLU A 259 -9.63 -20.09 -24.57
C GLU A 259 -8.85 -18.82 -24.97
N LEU A 260 -9.28 -17.65 -24.47
CA LEU A 260 -8.61 -16.36 -24.73
C LEU A 260 -7.20 -16.30 -24.12
N LEU A 261 -7.00 -16.86 -22.93
CA LEU A 261 -5.68 -16.92 -22.28
C LEU A 261 -4.74 -17.89 -23.00
N ASP A 262 -5.20 -19.09 -23.37
CA ASP A 262 -4.39 -20.10 -24.08
C ASP A 262 -3.98 -19.62 -25.48
N MET A 263 -4.91 -19.00 -26.21
CA MET A 263 -4.62 -18.29 -27.47
C MET A 263 -3.62 -17.13 -27.26
N GLY A 264 -3.68 -16.44 -26.12
CA GLY A 264 -2.67 -15.46 -25.71
C GLY A 264 -1.28 -16.07 -25.51
N PHE A 265 -1.17 -17.20 -24.78
CA PHE A 265 0.11 -17.89 -24.56
C PHE A 265 0.73 -18.45 -25.84
N SER A 266 -0.12 -18.92 -26.77
CA SER A 266 0.26 -19.35 -28.12
C SER A 266 0.83 -18.19 -28.96
N ARG A 267 0.16 -17.02 -28.95
CA ARG A 267 0.53 -15.86 -29.79
C ARG A 267 1.61 -14.95 -29.20
N ALA A 268 1.80 -14.95 -27.88
CA ALA A 268 2.79 -14.10 -27.22
C ALA A 268 4.22 -14.57 -27.54
N PRO A 269 5.17 -13.69 -27.92
CA PRO A 269 6.54 -14.09 -28.22
C PRO A 269 7.28 -14.64 -26.99
N ASN A 270 8.24 -15.55 -27.21
CA ASN A 270 9.05 -16.13 -26.14
C ASN A 270 10.00 -15.11 -25.50
N ARG A 271 10.49 -14.13 -26.26
CA ARG A 271 11.29 -12.99 -25.78
C ARG A 271 10.65 -11.68 -26.25
N VAL A 272 10.48 -10.72 -25.35
CA VAL A 272 10.06 -9.34 -25.61
C VAL A 272 10.77 -8.42 -24.61
N ALA A 273 10.96 -7.15 -24.95
CA ALA A 273 11.27 -6.13 -23.95
C ALA A 273 10.03 -5.88 -23.06
N GLU A 274 10.24 -5.68 -21.76
CA GLU A 274 9.19 -5.24 -20.86
C GLU A 274 9.03 -3.72 -20.95
N VAL A 275 7.83 -3.26 -21.30
CA VAL A 275 7.49 -1.84 -21.50
C VAL A 275 6.49 -1.44 -20.42
N ARG A 276 6.99 -1.19 -19.20
CA ARG A 276 6.14 -0.90 -18.03
C ARG A 276 5.23 0.31 -18.30
N PRO A 277 3.92 0.23 -17.98
CA PRO A 277 3.03 1.39 -18.11
C PRO A 277 3.50 2.54 -17.20
N VAL A 278 3.35 3.78 -17.67
CA VAL A 278 3.66 4.97 -16.87
C VAL A 278 2.57 5.18 -15.82
N ARG A 279 2.96 5.33 -14.56
CA ARG A 279 2.03 5.61 -13.46
C ARG A 279 1.69 7.11 -13.42
N PRO A 280 0.42 7.52 -13.65
CA PRO A 280 0.03 8.92 -13.60
C PRO A 280 0.09 9.51 -12.18
N ASN A 281 0.42 10.80 -12.07
CA ASN A 281 0.54 11.47 -10.77
C ASN A 281 -0.83 11.94 -10.22
N LEU A 282 -1.49 11.08 -9.43
CA LEU A 282 -2.86 11.32 -9.00
C LEU A 282 -3.04 12.40 -7.92
N THR A 283 -1.99 12.98 -7.31
CA THR A 283 -2.18 14.08 -6.33
C THR A 283 -2.85 15.31 -6.93
N GLN A 284 -2.51 15.67 -8.17
CA GLN A 284 -3.17 16.73 -8.92
C GLN A 284 -4.64 16.37 -9.22
N ILE A 285 -4.92 15.09 -9.44
CA ILE A 285 -6.25 14.53 -9.73
C ILE A 285 -7.11 14.41 -8.47
N ALA A 286 -6.52 14.25 -7.28
CA ALA A 286 -7.21 14.28 -5.99
C ALA A 286 -7.57 15.73 -5.61
N ARG A 287 -6.62 16.67 -5.74
CA ARG A 287 -6.78 18.09 -5.36
C ARG A 287 -7.76 18.87 -6.24
N SER A 288 -8.03 18.41 -7.46
CA SER A 288 -8.95 19.04 -8.42
C SER A 288 -10.42 18.63 -8.26
N SER A 289 -10.79 17.97 -7.15
CA SER A 289 -12.21 17.86 -6.77
C SER A 289 -12.72 19.21 -6.24
N PRO A 290 -13.94 19.64 -6.59
CA PRO A 290 -14.58 20.76 -5.91
C PRO A 290 -14.61 20.50 -4.40
N LYS A 291 -14.18 21.48 -3.60
CA LYS A 291 -14.27 21.40 -2.14
C LYS A 291 -15.74 21.44 -1.75
N SER A 292 -16.32 20.31 -1.38
CA SER A 292 -17.45 20.32 -0.45
C SER A 292 -16.94 20.83 0.90
N ASN A 293 -17.69 21.72 1.56
CA ASN A 293 -17.32 22.29 2.85
C ASN A 293 -17.54 21.28 4.00
N ALA A 294 -16.83 20.16 3.95
CA ALA A 294 -16.59 19.31 5.10
C ALA A 294 -15.36 19.84 5.84
N VAL A 295 -15.53 20.30 7.08
CA VAL A 295 -14.43 20.73 7.95
C VAL A 295 -13.66 19.48 8.41
N ALA A 296 -12.78 18.99 7.54
CA ALA A 296 -11.75 18.05 7.91
C ALA A 296 -10.69 18.81 8.70
N THR A 297 -10.80 18.79 10.03
CA THR A 297 -9.77 19.32 10.95
C THR A 297 -8.54 18.42 10.89
N SER A 298 -7.81 18.45 9.77
CA SER A 298 -6.44 17.96 9.71
C SER A 298 -5.60 18.92 10.56
N VAL A 299 -5.31 18.54 11.80
CA VAL A 299 -4.34 19.23 12.64
C VAL A 299 -2.97 19.06 11.97
N ARG A 300 -2.65 20.01 11.09
CA ARG A 300 -1.28 20.19 10.62
C ARG A 300 -0.54 20.86 11.76
N LEU A 301 0.31 20.12 12.46
CA LEU A 301 1.47 20.73 13.09
C LEU A 301 2.33 21.30 11.96
N ALA A 302 2.06 22.54 11.60
CA ALA A 302 3.04 23.36 10.91
C ALA A 302 4.16 23.59 11.92
N VAL A 303 5.26 22.86 11.75
CA VAL A 303 6.54 23.28 12.33
C VAL A 303 6.91 24.55 11.58
N ALA A 304 6.47 25.69 12.09
CA ALA A 304 7.08 26.96 11.76
C ALA A 304 8.54 26.85 12.18
N THR A 305 9.46 27.10 11.24
CA THR A 305 10.86 27.34 11.57
C THR A 305 10.88 28.53 12.52
N SER A 306 11.35 28.32 13.76
CA SER A 306 11.49 29.43 14.70
C SER A 306 12.40 30.48 14.08
N ASP A 307 11.92 31.72 14.01
CA ASP A 307 12.81 32.85 13.83
C ASP A 307 13.85 32.83 14.96
N ARG A 308 15.10 33.11 14.60
CA ARG A 308 16.24 33.06 15.50
C ARG A 308 16.22 34.33 16.34
N PRO A 309 16.16 34.27 17.69
CA PRO A 309 16.11 35.47 18.51
C PRO A 309 17.35 36.34 18.26
N THR A 310 17.13 37.58 17.81
CA THR A 310 18.19 38.59 17.79
C THR A 310 18.46 39.06 19.22
N PRO A 311 19.73 39.16 19.66
CA PRO A 311 20.02 39.67 20.99
C PRO A 311 19.63 41.15 21.06
N ARG A 312 18.82 41.50 22.06
CA ARG A 312 18.50 42.91 22.36
C ARG A 312 19.78 43.61 22.83
N PRO A 313 20.19 44.75 22.23
CA PRO A 313 21.32 45.52 22.75
C PRO A 313 21.00 46.04 24.16
N ILE A 314 21.89 45.77 25.11
CA ILE A 314 21.78 46.29 26.47
C ILE A 314 22.24 47.75 26.46
N ARG A 315 21.33 48.67 26.76
CA ARG A 315 21.66 50.09 26.95
C ARG A 315 21.94 50.35 28.42
N VAL A 316 23.19 50.15 28.84
CA VAL A 316 23.68 50.56 30.17
C VAL A 316 24.03 52.04 30.16
N ASP A 317 23.00 52.87 30.24
CA ASP A 317 23.08 54.31 30.51
C ASP A 317 21.84 54.70 31.34
N ALA A 318 22.00 55.69 32.23
CA ALA A 318 20.93 56.28 33.05
C ALA A 318 20.26 55.41 34.14
N VAL A 319 21.03 54.58 34.86
CA VAL A 319 20.69 54.19 36.26
C VAL A 319 21.90 54.27 37.22
N ILE A 320 22.89 55.11 36.93
CA ILE A 320 23.93 55.54 37.90
C ILE A 320 24.13 57.06 37.75
N ALA A 321 23.10 57.82 38.13
CA ALA A 321 23.08 59.29 38.13
C ALA A 321 22.24 59.85 39.31
N ALA A 322 22.06 59.03 40.34
CA ALA A 322 21.42 59.36 41.61
C ALA A 322 22.06 58.46 42.69
N VAL A 323 22.06 58.91 43.96
CA VAL A 323 22.73 58.24 45.09
C VAL A 323 24.28 58.24 45.00
N THR A 324 24.85 59.37 44.56
CA THR A 324 26.20 59.81 45.00
C THR A 324 26.23 61.24 45.55
N GLU A 325 25.16 62.03 45.40
CA GLU A 325 24.89 63.19 46.26
C GLU A 325 24.22 62.75 47.56
N THR A 326 24.96 62.05 48.43
CA THR A 326 24.61 61.94 49.86
C THR A 326 25.83 61.51 50.67
N VAL A 327 26.12 62.24 51.76
CA VAL A 327 27.15 61.92 52.77
C VAL A 327 28.58 61.83 52.24
N SER A 328 29.09 62.96 51.71
CA SER A 328 30.51 63.32 51.90
C SER A 328 30.71 64.03 53.26
N GLU A 329 30.11 63.46 54.33
CA GLU A 329 30.13 64.00 55.69
C GLU A 329 30.28 62.88 56.73
N GLN A 330 31.48 62.29 56.82
CA GLN A 330 32.13 62.05 58.10
C GLN A 330 33.64 61.86 57.91
N ILE A 331 34.41 62.34 58.89
CA ILE A 331 35.86 62.55 58.84
C ILE A 331 36.51 61.70 59.94
N GLN A 332 37.79 61.34 59.75
CA GLN A 332 38.60 60.43 60.59
C GLN A 332 38.10 58.96 60.53
N ASP A 333 38.96 57.97 60.30
CA ASP A 333 40.26 57.79 60.97
C ASP A 333 41.32 57.05 60.11
N LEU A 334 42.59 57.08 60.54
CA LEU A 334 43.72 56.15 60.23
C LEU A 334 44.01 55.74 58.75
N GLY A 335 45.18 55.96 58.15
CA GLY A 335 46.38 56.69 58.58
C GLY A 335 47.59 55.86 59.04
N ALA A 336 48.12 54.92 58.24
CA ALA A 336 49.43 54.26 58.49
C ALA A 336 50.11 53.65 57.23
N ALA A 337 51.46 53.64 57.20
CA ALA A 337 52.42 52.86 56.36
C ALA A 337 52.10 52.67 54.84
N GLN A 338 52.82 53.16 53.83
CA GLN A 338 54.26 53.41 53.54
C GLN A 338 55.20 52.19 53.39
N ALA A 339 56.04 52.25 52.34
CA ALA A 339 57.21 51.42 51.97
C ALA A 339 56.92 49.94 51.59
N ALA A 340 57.66 49.27 50.68
CA ALA A 340 58.78 49.64 49.76
C ALA A 340 58.69 48.69 48.53
N SER A 341 58.84 49.10 47.25
CA SER A 341 60.08 49.31 46.46
C SER A 341 61.09 48.13 46.51
N THR A 342 61.81 47.72 45.45
CA THR A 342 62.51 48.36 44.29
C THR A 342 62.79 47.32 43.16
N ALA A 343 63.22 47.59 41.92
CA ALA A 343 63.32 48.78 41.02
C ALA A 343 63.81 48.34 39.59
N GLY A 344 63.82 49.25 38.60
CA GLY A 344 64.56 49.11 37.31
C GLY A 344 63.66 48.96 36.05
N VAL A 345 63.64 49.76 34.96
CA VAL A 345 64.56 50.74 34.28
C VAL A 345 65.69 50.05 33.47
N THR A 346 65.90 50.21 32.14
CA THR A 346 65.17 50.86 31.00
C THR A 346 65.70 50.35 29.62
N ASP A 347 64.90 50.52 28.55
CA ASP A 347 65.20 50.87 27.13
C ASP A 347 66.12 50.05 26.16
N ASP A 348 65.80 50.22 24.85
CA ASP A 348 66.67 50.26 23.63
C ASP A 348 67.41 49.02 23.04
N ILE A 349 67.73 48.89 21.72
CA ILE A 349 67.13 49.38 20.44
C ILE A 349 67.73 48.67 19.16
N VAL A 350 67.05 48.72 17.99
CA VAL A 350 67.52 48.57 16.56
C VAL A 350 68.25 47.29 16.00
N ALA A 351 67.48 46.48 15.22
CA ALA A 351 67.60 46.03 13.80
C ALA A 351 68.89 45.52 13.05
N THR A 352 68.66 44.73 11.96
CA THR A 352 69.11 44.89 10.52
C THR A 352 69.78 43.66 9.80
N ALA A 353 69.43 43.43 8.51
CA ALA A 353 70.21 42.80 7.39
C ALA A 353 70.57 41.26 7.38
N LEU A 354 70.85 40.56 6.25
CA LEU A 354 70.64 40.76 4.77
C LEU A 354 70.75 39.41 3.97
N LEU A 355 70.50 39.44 2.65
CA LEU A 355 70.65 38.35 1.61
C LEU A 355 72.01 38.49 0.83
N PRO A 356 72.38 37.86 -0.34
CA PRO A 356 71.63 37.06 -1.37
C PRO A 356 72.37 35.95 -2.21
N GLY A 357 71.67 35.36 -3.22
CA GLY A 357 72.23 34.80 -4.49
C GLY A 357 72.36 33.26 -4.64
N THR A 358 72.34 32.60 -5.83
CA THR A 358 71.97 32.98 -7.24
C THR A 358 71.72 31.70 -8.13
N THR A 359 71.28 31.85 -9.40
CA THR A 359 70.99 30.77 -10.43
C THR A 359 71.73 31.06 -11.78
N PRO A 360 71.66 30.33 -12.95
CA PRO A 360 70.46 29.85 -13.72
C PRO A 360 70.65 28.53 -14.59
N GLY A 361 69.75 28.25 -15.58
CA GLY A 361 69.96 27.34 -16.75
C GLY A 361 68.74 26.47 -17.19
N SER A 362 67.82 26.94 -18.06
CA SER A 362 67.76 26.83 -19.56
C SER A 362 67.38 25.43 -20.14
N LEU A 363 66.18 25.14 -20.72
CA LEU A 363 65.39 25.69 -21.88
C LEU A 363 65.74 25.05 -23.26
N PRO A 364 64.85 25.05 -24.31
CA PRO A 364 63.49 25.63 -24.44
C PRO A 364 62.39 24.74 -25.12
N ALA A 365 61.20 25.37 -25.33
CA ALA A 365 60.12 25.06 -26.30
C ALA A 365 59.12 23.93 -25.94
N SER A 366 57.87 23.86 -26.41
CA SER A 366 56.85 24.79 -27.02
C SER A 366 55.49 24.04 -27.15
N ILE A 367 54.29 24.49 -27.60
CA ILE A 367 53.73 25.65 -28.33
C ILE A 367 52.38 26.12 -27.67
N ALA A 368 51.95 27.35 -28.00
CA ALA A 368 50.62 28.04 -27.94
C ALA A 368 49.29 27.30 -27.60
N VAL A 369 48.21 27.93 -27.05
CA VAL A 369 47.96 29.31 -26.51
C VAL A 369 46.71 29.35 -25.57
N ALA A 370 46.51 30.46 -24.85
CA ALA A 370 45.49 30.82 -23.82
C ALA A 370 43.99 30.83 -24.28
N GLU A 371 42.93 31.14 -23.50
CA GLU A 371 42.67 32.01 -22.29
C GLU A 371 41.77 31.28 -21.23
N ALA A 372 41.95 31.38 -19.90
CA ALA A 372 41.66 32.47 -18.92
C ALA A 372 40.15 32.84 -18.81
N SER A 373 39.47 33.01 -17.64
CA SER A 373 39.81 33.15 -16.19
C SER A 373 38.66 32.58 -15.30
N GLY A 374 38.69 32.44 -13.96
CA GLY A 374 39.72 32.63 -12.92
C GLY A 374 39.20 32.40 -11.47
N THR A 375 40.09 31.94 -10.56
CA THR A 375 40.10 31.96 -9.06
C THR A 375 38.88 31.58 -8.18
N PRO A 376 39.04 30.63 -7.21
CA PRO A 376 38.10 30.32 -6.11
C PRO A 376 38.63 30.75 -4.70
N ASP A 377 38.39 29.92 -3.66
CA ASP A 377 38.92 29.92 -2.26
C ASP A 377 38.21 30.82 -1.20
N THR A 378 38.15 30.49 0.12
CA THR A 378 38.73 29.35 0.91
C THR A 378 37.83 28.88 2.09
N ALA A 379 38.10 27.63 2.53
CA ALA A 379 38.21 26.99 3.88
C ALA A 379 37.76 27.70 5.21
N SER A 380 37.68 27.08 6.40
CA SER A 380 38.23 25.81 6.97
C SER A 380 37.30 25.23 8.10
N VAL A 381 37.29 23.92 8.46
CA VAL A 381 38.05 23.20 9.54
C VAL A 381 37.90 23.80 10.96
N GLU A 382 37.73 23.11 12.11
CA GLU A 382 37.28 21.74 12.54
C GLU A 382 37.22 21.71 14.11
N ILE A 383 36.97 20.54 14.72
CA ILE A 383 37.31 20.10 16.11
C ILE A 383 36.24 20.23 17.22
N ALA A 384 36.21 19.19 18.07
CA ALA A 384 35.21 18.84 19.08
C ALA A 384 35.41 19.46 20.48
N SER A 385 34.43 19.25 21.39
CA SER A 385 34.71 18.72 22.76
C SER A 385 33.44 18.35 23.57
N ALA A 386 33.66 17.64 24.68
CA ALA A 386 32.72 17.10 25.68
C ALA A 386 31.79 18.17 26.34
N SER A 387 30.75 17.87 27.15
CA SER A 387 30.65 16.78 28.14
C SER A 387 29.21 16.49 28.61
N ALA A 388 29.03 15.58 29.57
CA ALA A 388 27.73 15.08 30.04
C ALA A 388 27.36 15.53 31.48
N THR A 389 26.06 15.58 31.78
CA THR A 389 25.53 15.66 33.15
C THR A 389 24.28 14.77 33.31
N THR A 390 24.13 14.15 34.48
CA THR A 390 23.08 13.20 34.85
C THR A 390 21.78 13.84 35.33
N SER A 391 20.65 13.15 35.15
CA SER A 391 19.63 13.05 36.19
C SER A 391 18.81 11.76 36.04
N ALA A 392 18.41 11.14 37.15
CA ALA A 392 17.61 9.93 37.18
C ALA A 392 16.52 10.08 38.26
N PHE A 393 15.28 9.66 37.96
CA PHE A 393 14.21 9.64 38.98
C PHE A 393 13.24 8.47 38.84
N ALA A 394 13.10 7.77 39.98
CA ALA A 394 11.97 7.01 40.51
C ALA A 394 11.04 6.19 39.58
N THR A 395 10.94 4.90 39.92
CA THR A 395 9.82 4.01 39.62
C THR A 395 8.50 4.46 40.27
N ALA A 396 7.37 4.18 39.62
CA ALA A 396 6.05 4.07 40.25
C ALA A 396 5.34 2.81 39.75
N VAL A 397 4.75 2.03 40.66
CA VAL A 397 4.05 0.75 40.37
C VAL A 397 2.58 0.89 40.74
N SER A 398 1.67 0.43 39.87
CA SER A 398 0.24 0.26 40.16
C SER A 398 -0.42 -0.75 39.19
N PRO A 399 -1.59 -1.34 39.53
CA PRO A 399 -1.75 -2.78 39.39
C PRO A 399 -2.63 -3.28 38.21
N ALA A 400 -2.69 -4.60 38.07
CA ALA A 400 -3.39 -5.31 36.99
C ALA A 400 -4.92 -5.42 37.18
N PRO A 401 -5.71 -5.42 36.09
CA PRO A 401 -7.15 -5.68 36.13
C PRO A 401 -7.49 -7.18 36.16
N PRO A 402 -8.62 -7.60 36.77
CA PRO A 402 -8.97 -9.01 36.97
C PRO A 402 -9.54 -9.71 35.71
N PRO A 403 -9.45 -11.05 35.62
CA PRO A 403 -9.98 -11.84 34.52
C PRO A 403 -11.51 -11.92 34.52
N ARG A 404 -12.11 -12.12 33.33
CA ARG A 404 -13.55 -12.33 33.13
C ARG A 404 -13.86 -13.83 32.97
N PRO A 405 -14.91 -14.38 33.61
CA PRO A 405 -15.21 -15.81 33.59
C PRO A 405 -15.74 -16.31 32.23
N ALA A 406 -15.72 -17.63 32.07
CA ALA A 406 -16.16 -18.37 30.90
C ALA A 406 -17.51 -19.11 31.13
N VAL A 407 -17.87 -19.98 30.17
CA VAL A 407 -19.06 -20.86 30.11
C VAL A 407 -20.37 -20.15 29.72
N ILE A 408 -20.89 -20.54 28.56
CA ILE A 408 -22.33 -20.53 28.24
C ILE A 408 -22.65 -21.95 27.76
N THR A 409 -23.53 -22.65 28.48
CA THR A 409 -23.99 -23.99 28.15
C THR A 409 -25.07 -23.97 27.06
N PHE A 410 -25.07 -24.98 26.18
CA PHE A 410 -26.17 -25.26 25.25
C PHE A 410 -26.66 -26.69 25.45
N SER A 411 -27.97 -26.88 25.59
CA SER A 411 -28.60 -28.18 25.85
C SER A 411 -28.72 -29.06 24.61
N SER A 412 -28.84 -30.37 24.82
CA SER A 412 -28.78 -31.41 23.79
C SER A 412 -30.15 -31.91 23.29
N LYS A 413 -30.22 -32.20 21.99
CA LYS A 413 -31.12 -33.16 21.30
C LYS A 413 -30.66 -33.26 19.83
N GLY A 414 -30.63 -34.40 19.16
CA GLY A 414 -30.90 -35.79 19.57
C GLY A 414 -30.38 -36.78 18.52
N THR A 415 -30.34 -38.07 18.85
CA THR A 415 -29.61 -39.15 18.14
C THR A 415 -30.21 -39.57 16.78
N SER A 416 -29.36 -39.82 15.76
CA SER A 416 -29.53 -40.93 14.79
C SER A 416 -28.33 -41.15 13.84
N THR A 417 -27.86 -42.39 13.75
CA THR A 417 -26.91 -42.99 12.78
C THR A 417 -26.81 -44.51 13.05
N PRO A 418 -26.26 -45.38 12.16
CA PRO A 418 -25.79 -45.16 10.79
C PRO A 418 -26.29 -46.22 9.75
N ALA A 419 -26.02 -45.97 8.46
CA ALA A 419 -25.77 -46.99 7.43
C ALA A 419 -24.81 -46.40 6.36
N PRO A 420 -23.94 -47.19 5.70
CA PRO A 420 -22.66 -46.67 5.17
C PRO A 420 -22.62 -46.29 3.68
N ALA A 421 -21.63 -45.47 3.33
CA ALA A 421 -21.15 -45.15 1.98
C ALA A 421 -19.61 -44.92 2.06
N PRO A 422 -18.84 -45.04 0.95
CA PRO A 422 -17.42 -45.46 1.01
C PRO A 422 -16.39 -44.38 1.43
N GLU A 423 -15.22 -44.87 1.81
CA GLU A 423 -14.09 -44.11 2.36
C GLU A 423 -13.33 -43.25 1.33
N PRO A 424 -12.88 -42.04 1.72
CA PRO A 424 -11.77 -41.33 1.10
C PRO A 424 -10.49 -41.38 1.94
N GLU A 425 -9.32 -41.43 1.30
CA GLU A 425 -8.01 -41.49 1.96
C GLU A 425 -7.76 -40.29 2.91
N THR A 426 -7.21 -40.58 4.10
CA THR A 426 -6.94 -39.58 5.14
C THR A 426 -5.56 -38.95 5.00
N VAL A 427 -5.49 -37.79 4.34
CA VAL A 427 -4.31 -36.92 4.42
C VAL A 427 -4.20 -36.31 5.82
N LEU A 428 -3.24 -36.80 6.61
CA LEU A 428 -2.97 -36.35 7.98
C LEU A 428 -2.43 -34.92 8.01
N VAL A 429 -3.33 -33.94 8.19
CA VAL A 429 -2.95 -32.55 8.49
C VAL A 429 -2.64 -32.42 9.99
N GLY A 430 -1.39 -32.69 10.37
CA GLY A 430 -0.91 -32.56 11.74
C GLY A 430 -0.93 -31.12 12.24
N SER A 431 -1.90 -30.76 13.08
CA SER A 431 -1.87 -29.50 13.83
C SER A 431 -0.93 -29.64 15.04
N VAL A 432 0.34 -29.26 14.87
CA VAL A 432 1.34 -29.30 15.96
C VAL A 432 0.93 -28.32 17.07
N SER A 433 0.49 -28.85 18.20
CA SER A 433 0.20 -28.06 19.41
C SER A 433 1.50 -27.76 20.13
N THR A 434 1.86 -26.49 20.27
CA THR A 434 3.07 -26.06 20.98
C THR A 434 2.84 -26.01 22.50
N SER A 435 2.36 -27.11 23.09
CA SER A 435 1.94 -27.17 24.49
C SER A 435 2.66 -28.21 25.35
N ASP A 436 3.15 -29.31 24.75
CA ASP A 436 3.98 -30.33 25.42
C ASP A 436 4.93 -31.00 24.40
N GLY A 437 6.15 -31.34 24.82
CA GLY A 437 7.13 -32.10 24.02
C GLY A 437 8.35 -31.32 23.49
N ASP A 438 9.43 -32.04 23.20
CA ASP A 438 10.78 -31.52 22.90
C ASP A 438 10.91 -30.81 21.54
N VAL A 439 10.45 -29.56 21.46
CA VAL A 439 10.49 -28.75 20.24
C VAL A 439 11.80 -27.96 20.12
N TRP A 440 12.60 -28.29 19.11
CA TRP A 440 13.81 -27.52 18.77
C TRP A 440 13.48 -26.29 17.91
N GLY A 441 14.45 -25.39 17.81
CA GLY A 441 14.35 -24.16 17.04
C GLY A 441 15.70 -23.53 16.71
N ILE A 442 15.66 -22.35 16.10
CA ILE A 442 16.84 -21.51 15.83
C ILE A 442 16.57 -20.04 16.16
N SER A 443 17.58 -19.33 16.66
CA SER A 443 17.58 -17.88 16.84
C SER A 443 18.47 -17.25 15.77
N VAL A 444 17.97 -16.23 15.07
CA VAL A 444 18.69 -15.49 14.01
C VAL A 444 19.38 -14.24 14.57
N GLY A 445 19.13 -13.90 15.84
CA GLY A 445 19.73 -12.77 16.55
C GLY A 445 18.72 -11.97 17.37
N THR A 446 19.20 -10.90 18.00
CA THR A 446 18.42 -9.94 18.79
C THR A 446 18.52 -8.54 18.20
N TYR A 447 17.38 -7.86 18.06
CA TYR A 447 17.25 -6.58 17.36
C TYR A 447 16.66 -5.48 18.25
N ALA A 448 16.96 -4.23 17.95
CA ALA A 448 16.52 -3.08 18.76
C ALA A 448 15.00 -2.88 18.74
N SER A 449 14.32 -3.34 17.68
CA SER A 449 12.87 -3.22 17.54
C SER A 449 12.19 -4.53 17.13
N ARG A 450 10.93 -4.70 17.56
CA ARG A 450 10.07 -5.82 17.15
C ARG A 450 9.90 -5.88 15.63
N TYR A 451 9.69 -4.73 15.00
CA TYR A 451 9.52 -4.62 13.54
C TYR A 451 10.76 -5.12 12.79
N GLU A 452 11.96 -4.83 13.29
CA GLU A 452 13.19 -5.33 12.69
C GLU A 452 13.35 -6.84 12.84
N ALA A 453 13.06 -7.40 14.02
CA ALA A 453 13.05 -8.85 14.22
C ALA A 453 12.03 -9.56 13.30
N GLU A 454 10.82 -9.01 13.15
CA GLU A 454 9.80 -9.52 12.22
C GLU A 454 10.26 -9.41 10.75
N ARG A 455 10.91 -8.31 10.37
CA ARG A 455 11.50 -8.10 9.03
C ARG A 455 12.61 -9.11 8.72
N ILE A 456 13.47 -9.42 9.69
CA ILE A 456 14.53 -10.44 9.52
C ILE A 456 13.90 -11.83 9.39
N LEU A 457 12.94 -12.23 10.23
CA LEU A 457 12.26 -13.53 10.10
C LEU A 457 11.60 -13.73 8.73
N LEU A 458 11.01 -12.67 8.15
CA LEU A 458 10.49 -12.71 6.80
C LEU A 458 11.59 -12.87 5.74
N ARG A 459 12.74 -12.19 5.90
CA ARG A 459 13.87 -12.29 4.96
C ARG A 459 14.53 -13.67 5.03
N THR A 460 14.80 -14.20 6.21
CA THR A 460 15.47 -15.49 6.43
C THR A 460 14.61 -16.65 5.90
N ALA A 461 13.29 -16.62 6.12
CA ALA A 461 12.37 -17.62 5.58
C ALA A 461 12.30 -17.65 4.03
N LEU A 462 12.67 -16.55 3.36
CA LEU A 462 12.77 -16.48 1.89
C LEU A 462 14.15 -16.90 1.36
N ILE A 463 15.16 -17.00 2.22
CA ILE A 463 16.53 -17.40 1.87
C ILE A 463 16.70 -18.92 2.00
N GLU A 464 16.10 -19.52 3.04
CA GLU A 464 16.11 -20.97 3.33
C GLU A 464 14.67 -21.51 3.44
N ILE A 465 13.92 -21.45 2.34
CA ILE A 465 12.53 -21.94 2.33
C ILE A 465 12.44 -23.45 2.62
N ASP A 466 13.35 -24.25 2.04
CA ASP A 466 13.33 -25.73 2.16
C ASP A 466 13.41 -26.26 3.60
N THR A 467 14.02 -25.49 4.52
CA THR A 467 14.23 -25.90 5.92
C THR A 467 13.38 -25.10 6.92
N LEU A 468 12.74 -24.00 6.50
CA LEU A 468 12.01 -23.09 7.38
C LEU A 468 10.53 -22.88 7.02
N ASP A 469 10.01 -23.44 5.92
CA ASP A 469 8.59 -23.29 5.54
C ASP A 469 7.62 -23.86 6.58
N SER A 470 7.94 -25.01 7.19
CA SER A 470 7.18 -25.63 8.27
C SER A 470 7.35 -24.94 9.63
N ALA A 471 8.32 -24.03 9.77
CA ALA A 471 8.73 -23.51 11.07
C ALA A 471 7.92 -22.29 11.53
N LEU A 472 7.47 -22.32 12.79
CA LEU A 472 6.74 -21.24 13.44
C LEU A 472 7.68 -20.08 13.78
N ARG A 473 7.48 -18.95 13.08
CA ARG A 473 8.16 -17.67 13.31
C ARG A 473 7.65 -17.00 14.59
N LYS A 474 8.56 -16.71 15.51
CA LYS A 474 8.28 -16.17 16.85
C LYS A 474 9.23 -15.00 17.13
N VAL A 475 8.71 -13.91 17.69
CA VAL A 475 9.55 -12.80 18.20
C VAL A 475 9.37 -12.72 19.71
N VAL A 476 10.47 -12.87 20.44
CA VAL A 476 10.49 -12.90 21.91
C VAL A 476 11.22 -11.67 22.43
N LYS A 477 10.57 -10.91 23.32
CA LYS A 477 11.22 -9.77 24.00
C LYS A 477 12.14 -10.30 25.11
N LYS A 478 13.45 -10.17 24.91
CA LYS A 478 14.50 -10.35 25.92
C LYS A 478 14.81 -8.99 26.57
N GLN A 479 15.62 -8.98 27.64
CA GLN A 479 16.10 -7.71 28.24
C GLN A 479 16.98 -6.90 27.27
N THR A 480 17.74 -7.58 26.40
CA THR A 480 18.65 -6.99 25.40
C THR A 480 17.98 -6.60 24.08
N GLY A 481 16.67 -6.80 23.91
CA GLY A 481 15.94 -6.48 22.68
C GLY A 481 14.95 -7.56 22.25
N PHE A 482 14.66 -7.61 20.94
CA PHE A 482 13.70 -8.55 20.35
C PHE A 482 14.42 -9.68 19.62
N SER A 483 14.36 -10.90 20.17
CA SER A 483 14.94 -12.11 19.58
C SER A 483 14.08 -12.58 18.40
N ALA A 484 14.69 -12.72 17.23
CA ALA A 484 14.08 -13.34 16.06
C ALA A 484 14.29 -14.87 16.12
N GLN A 485 13.19 -15.64 16.21
CA GLN A 485 13.25 -17.09 16.38
C GLN A 485 12.36 -17.85 15.38
N PHE A 486 12.82 -19.04 15.00
CA PHE A 486 12.00 -20.10 14.42
C PHE A 486 11.91 -21.26 15.42
N SER A 487 10.75 -21.91 15.51
CA SER A 487 10.46 -23.01 16.43
C SER A 487 9.48 -24.00 15.79
N GLY A 488 9.36 -25.22 16.30
CA GLY A 488 8.48 -26.25 15.72
C GLY A 488 9.20 -27.16 14.73
N MET A 489 10.49 -27.39 14.94
CA MET A 489 11.35 -28.26 14.12
C MET A 489 12.04 -29.31 15.01
N ASP A 490 12.54 -30.39 14.41
CA ASP A 490 13.39 -31.35 15.11
C ASP A 490 14.86 -30.88 15.19
N GLN A 491 15.66 -31.57 16.01
CA GLN A 491 17.08 -31.24 16.23
C GLN A 491 17.93 -31.26 14.95
N ARG A 492 17.69 -32.19 14.02
CA ARG A 492 18.45 -32.30 12.77
C ARG A 492 18.08 -31.18 11.81
N SER A 493 16.78 -30.86 11.72
CA SER A 493 16.30 -29.71 10.96
C SER A 493 16.84 -28.38 11.50
N ALA A 494 16.89 -28.19 12.82
CA ALA A 494 17.50 -27.01 13.45
C ALA A 494 18.99 -26.89 13.15
N ALA A 495 19.75 -27.98 13.30
CA ALA A 495 21.18 -28.02 12.99
C ALA A 495 21.46 -27.73 11.50
N LEU A 496 20.70 -28.35 10.59
CA LEU A 496 20.82 -28.13 9.15
C LEU A 496 20.46 -26.70 8.75
N ALA A 497 19.41 -26.12 9.33
CA ALA A 497 19.01 -24.74 9.09
C ALA A 497 20.13 -23.76 9.51
N CYS A 498 20.71 -23.92 10.71
CA CYS A 498 21.85 -23.09 11.10
C CYS A 498 23.11 -23.35 10.27
N GLN A 499 23.43 -24.59 9.90
CA GLN A 499 24.58 -24.87 9.03
C GLN A 499 24.47 -24.13 7.69
N ARG A 500 23.28 -24.16 7.06
CA ARG A 500 23.03 -23.44 5.80
C ARG A 500 23.05 -21.92 5.97
N LEU A 501 22.49 -21.38 7.06
CA LEU A 501 22.49 -19.94 7.33
C LEU A 501 23.90 -19.40 7.61
N SER A 502 24.71 -20.12 8.40
CA SER A 502 26.11 -19.78 8.64
C SER A 502 26.95 -19.84 7.36
N ALA A 503 26.70 -20.81 6.47
CA ALA A 503 27.34 -20.86 5.15
C ALA A 503 26.99 -19.65 4.24
N ARG A 504 25.88 -18.96 4.52
CA ARG A 504 25.48 -17.69 3.87
C ARG A 504 25.84 -16.44 4.69
N GLN A 505 26.73 -16.56 5.67
CA GLN A 505 27.14 -15.47 6.58
C GLN A 505 25.93 -14.81 7.29
N GLN A 506 24.94 -15.61 7.69
CA GLN A 506 23.84 -15.18 8.57
C GLN A 506 24.07 -15.74 9.98
N ASN A 507 23.82 -14.92 10.99
CA ASN A 507 23.85 -15.36 12.38
C ASN A 507 22.77 -16.44 12.60
N CYS A 508 23.15 -17.56 13.21
CA CYS A 508 22.21 -18.60 13.61
C CYS A 508 22.72 -19.34 14.85
N GLU A 509 21.84 -19.52 15.82
CA GLU A 509 22.09 -20.19 17.10
C GLU A 509 20.99 -21.23 17.33
N THR A 510 21.35 -22.51 17.48
CA THR A 510 20.37 -23.59 17.70
C THR A 510 19.82 -23.56 19.11
N MET A 511 18.50 -23.64 19.24
CA MET A 511 17.80 -23.70 20.52
C MET A 511 17.24 -25.10 20.75
N GLY A 512 17.58 -25.70 21.89
CA GLY A 512 16.92 -26.90 22.40
C GLY A 512 15.57 -26.59 23.08
N PRO A 513 14.86 -27.63 23.55
CA PRO A 513 13.69 -27.49 24.43
C PRO A 513 14.06 -26.88 25.80
#